data_AF-A0A383DU08-F1
#
_entry.id   AF-A0A383DU08-F1
#
_cell.length_a   1.000
_cell.length_b   1.000
_cell.length_c   1.000
_cell.angle_alpha   90.00
_cell.angle_beta   90.00
_cell.angle_gamma   90.00
#
_symmetry.space_group_name_H-M   'P 1'
#
loop_
_entity.id
_entity.type
_entity.pdbx_description
1 polymer ?
#
loop_
_entity_poly.entity_id
_entity_poly.type
_entity_poly.pdbx_seq_one_letter_code
_entity_poly.pdbx_strand_id
1 'polypeptide(L)'
;MTARRAKTLDSLPKSVLGGLIVLLLALTFLVQGRLNEQRAELSHNYLEPLQNAPPMLVLTTQALSGFRGIISSYLWLRANEAQLEKRYQEQMQLSQWVSQLQPNVPTVWANRAWNMAYNISVKYPDGETRWMYVQEGIRLLRDEGIRYCPQEPIIYHELSWIFQHKVGHNMDDHHRFYKRQWMNNMTAVLWATPEDARNSNGVPNFDELINPPNEEVAARVREL
;
A
#
# COMPACT_ATOMS: atom_id res chain seq x y z
N MET A 1 12.88 67.52 -0.12
CA MET A 1 12.62 66.16 0.39
C MET A 1 12.62 65.18 -0.78
N THR A 2 13.77 64.58 -1.08
CA THR A 2 13.94 63.59 -2.14
C THR A 2 14.19 62.23 -1.47
N ALA A 3 13.20 61.33 -1.57
CA ALA A 3 13.30 59.99 -1.04
C ALA A 3 14.38 59.20 -1.80
N ARG A 4 15.50 58.92 -1.13
CA ARG A 4 16.51 57.94 -1.57
C ARG A 4 15.86 56.55 -1.50
N ARG A 5 15.31 56.09 -2.61
CA ARG A 5 14.90 54.68 -2.78
C ARG A 5 16.17 53.83 -2.74
N ALA A 6 16.32 53.00 -1.71
CA ALA A 6 17.46 52.10 -1.57
C ALA A 6 17.49 51.12 -2.76
N LYS A 7 18.50 51.27 -3.61
CA LYS A 7 18.82 50.42 -4.77
C LYS A 7 19.62 49.19 -4.32
N THR A 8 19.09 48.39 -3.40
CA THR A 8 19.86 47.29 -2.78
C THR A 8 19.22 45.90 -2.91
N LEU A 9 18.29 45.72 -3.85
CA LEU A 9 17.79 44.41 -4.28
C LEU A 9 17.55 44.37 -5.79
N ASP A 10 18.45 44.98 -6.59
CA ASP A 10 18.46 44.74 -8.04
C ASP A 10 18.84 43.26 -8.26
N SER A 11 17.90 42.54 -8.86
CA SER A 11 17.78 41.08 -8.98
C SER A 11 19.10 40.34 -9.27
N LEU A 12 19.39 39.31 -8.47
CA LEU A 12 20.38 38.28 -8.81
C LEU A 12 20.20 37.84 -10.28
N PRO A 13 21.28 37.69 -11.07
CA PRO A 13 21.18 37.21 -12.44
C PRO A 13 20.49 35.85 -12.46
N LYS A 14 19.55 35.64 -13.40
CA LYS A 14 18.81 34.37 -13.53
C LYS A 14 19.73 33.15 -13.64
N SER A 15 20.91 33.31 -14.24
CA SER A 15 21.96 32.28 -14.32
C SER A 15 22.56 31.93 -12.95
N VAL A 16 22.82 32.93 -12.10
CA VAL A 16 23.31 32.74 -10.73
C VAL A 16 22.24 32.05 -9.89
N LEU A 17 20.98 32.47 -10.03
CA LEU A 17 19.85 31.83 -9.35
C LEU A 17 19.69 30.36 -9.79
N GLY A 18 19.77 30.10 -11.10
CA GLY A 18 19.72 28.75 -11.65
C GLY A 18 20.88 27.87 -11.17
N GLY A 19 22.10 28.41 -11.14
CA GLY A 19 23.27 27.73 -10.59
C GLY A 19 23.11 27.42 -9.10
N LEU A 20 22.58 28.35 -8.31
CA LEU A 20 22.29 28.14 -6.90
C LEU A 20 21.24 27.06 -6.68
N ILE A 21 20.18 27.02 -7.49
CA ILE A 21 19.16 25.96 -7.44
C ILE A 21 19.81 24.60 -7.72
N VAL A 22 20.58 24.47 -8.79
CA VAL A 22 21.26 23.20 -9.13
C VAL A 22 22.21 22.77 -8.01
N LEU A 23 22.98 23.70 -7.43
CA LEU A 23 23.86 23.43 -6.30
C LEU A 23 23.09 22.94 -5.07
N LEU A 24 22.00 23.62 -4.69
CA LEU A 24 21.17 23.24 -3.56
C LEU A 24 20.51 21.88 -3.78
N LEU A 25 20.02 21.60 -4.98
CA LEU A 25 19.46 20.29 -5.33
C LEU A 25 20.52 19.18 -5.26
N ALA A 26 21.74 19.42 -5.74
CA ALA A 26 22.85 18.47 -5.66
C ALA A 26 23.28 18.21 -4.20
N LEU A 27 23.36 19.25 -3.36
CA LEU A 27 23.64 19.10 -1.94
C LEU A 27 22.54 18.32 -1.23
N THR A 28 21.27 18.61 -1.55
CA THR A 28 20.13 17.88 -1.00
C THR A 28 20.21 16.41 -1.40
N PHE A 29 20.50 16.10 -2.66
CA PHE A 29 20.69 14.72 -3.16
C PHE A 29 21.74 13.95 -2.35
N LEU A 30 22.90 14.55 -2.10
CA LEU A 30 23.99 13.93 -1.35
C LEU A 30 23.63 13.67 0.12
N VAL A 31 22.94 14.60 0.77
CA VAL A 31 22.50 14.47 2.17
C VAL A 31 21.33 13.49 2.31
N GLN A 32 20.47 13.44 1.30
CA GLN A 32 19.27 12.60 1.27
C GLN A 32 19.59 11.11 1.38
N GLY A 33 20.68 10.63 0.76
CA GLY A 33 21.12 9.24 0.86
C GLY A 33 21.34 8.82 2.31
N ARG A 34 22.14 9.59 3.06
CA ARG A 34 22.40 9.34 4.48
C ARG A 34 21.15 9.47 5.36
N LEU A 35 20.29 10.45 5.08
CA LEU A 35 19.03 10.61 5.81
C LEU A 35 18.07 9.43 5.58
N ASN A 36 18.08 8.85 4.37
CA ASN A 36 17.28 7.68 4.05
C ASN A 36 17.81 6.42 4.76
N GLU A 37 19.13 6.22 4.80
CA GLU A 37 19.76 5.14 5.57
C GLU A 37 19.40 5.26 7.07
N GLN A 38 19.56 6.45 7.65
CA GLN A 38 19.18 6.69 9.05
C GLN A 38 17.69 6.49 9.30
N ARG A 39 16.81 6.88 8.36
CA ARG A 39 15.38 6.60 8.46
C ARG A 39 15.07 5.12 8.36
N ALA A 40 15.80 4.37 7.52
CA ALA A 40 15.62 2.92 7.41
C ALA A 40 16.02 2.21 8.71
N GLU A 41 17.09 2.67 9.38
CA GLU A 41 17.50 2.13 10.68
C GLU A 41 16.54 2.50 11.82
N LEU A 42 16.04 3.74 11.83
CA LEU A 42 15.23 4.28 12.93
C LEU A 42 13.73 4.03 12.80
N SER A 43 13.22 3.84 11.58
CA SER A 43 11.79 3.69 11.29
C SER A 43 11.48 2.29 10.79
N HIS A 44 10.75 1.52 11.58
CA HIS A 44 10.20 0.21 11.16
C HIS A 44 9.22 0.31 9.98
N ASN A 45 8.76 1.52 9.64
CA ASN A 45 7.79 1.80 8.59
C ASN A 45 8.43 2.42 7.33
N TYR A 46 9.77 2.37 7.20
CA TYR A 46 10.44 2.89 6.00
C TYR A 46 10.21 1.95 4.80
N LEU A 47 9.64 2.49 3.72
CA LEU A 47 9.56 1.81 2.43
C LEU A 47 10.90 1.93 1.69
N GLU A 48 11.37 0.80 1.16
CA GLU A 48 12.39 0.78 0.11
C GLU A 48 11.96 1.59 -1.14
N PRO A 49 12.92 2.02 -1.99
CA PRO A 49 12.62 2.78 -3.21
C PRO A 49 11.54 2.11 -4.07
N LEU A 50 10.74 2.93 -4.75
CA LEU A 50 9.62 2.52 -5.60
C LEU A 50 9.92 1.25 -6.41
N GLN A 51 9.37 0.11 -5.98
CA GLN A 51 9.58 -1.16 -6.67
C GLN A 51 8.80 -1.16 -7.99
N ASN A 52 9.48 -1.48 -9.09
CA ASN A 52 8.92 -1.55 -10.44
C ASN A 52 8.36 -0.23 -10.99
N ALA A 53 8.78 0.91 -10.45
CA ALA A 53 8.45 2.21 -11.03
C ALA A 53 9.35 2.56 -12.23
N PRO A 54 8.87 3.38 -13.18
CA PRO A 54 9.72 3.90 -14.25
C PRO A 54 10.99 4.55 -13.67
N PRO A 55 12.17 4.37 -14.27
CA PRO A 55 13.43 4.92 -13.76
C PRO A 55 13.37 6.44 -13.48
N MET A 56 12.59 7.17 -14.27
CA MET A 56 12.34 8.59 -14.07
C MET A 56 11.59 8.90 -12.76
N LEU A 57 10.66 8.04 -12.34
CA LEU A 57 9.90 8.21 -11.10
C LEU A 57 10.78 7.94 -9.87
N VAL A 58 11.63 6.90 -9.95
CA VAL A 58 12.65 6.60 -8.93
C VAL A 58 13.62 7.77 -8.80
N LEU A 59 14.17 8.24 -9.92
CA LEU A 59 15.13 9.33 -9.94
C LEU A 59 14.54 10.63 -9.37
N THR A 60 13.34 11.01 -9.82
CA THR A 60 12.70 12.27 -9.39
C THR A 60 12.33 12.27 -7.91
N THR A 61 11.95 11.12 -7.36
CA THR A 61 11.51 11.01 -5.96
C THR A 61 12.68 10.84 -4.99
N GLN A 62 13.74 10.13 -5.42
CA GLN A 62 14.99 10.01 -4.67
C GLN A 62 15.76 11.33 -4.67
N ALA A 63 15.82 12.00 -5.82
CA ALA A 63 16.61 13.23 -5.97
C ALA A 63 15.91 14.46 -5.44
N LEU A 64 14.58 14.49 -5.45
CA LEU A 64 13.80 15.66 -5.09
C LEU A 64 12.66 15.26 -4.14
N SER A 65 12.99 14.84 -2.92
CA SER A 65 12.01 14.43 -1.88
C SER A 65 10.75 15.30 -1.82
N GLY A 66 10.92 16.61 -2.00
CA GLY A 66 9.84 17.60 -1.95
C GLY A 66 8.77 17.44 -3.03
N PHE A 67 9.06 16.73 -4.13
CA PHE A 67 8.12 16.55 -5.23
C PHE A 67 7.26 15.29 -5.08
N ARG A 68 7.52 14.40 -4.11
CA ARG A 68 6.70 13.19 -3.86
C ARG A 68 5.22 13.53 -3.74
N GLY A 69 4.88 14.64 -3.07
CA GLY A 69 3.50 15.11 -2.93
C GLY A 69 2.86 15.47 -4.28
N ILE A 70 3.54 16.27 -5.10
CA ILE A 70 3.02 16.71 -6.41
C ILE A 70 2.88 15.52 -7.37
N ILE A 71 3.90 14.66 -7.41
CA ILE A 71 3.89 13.44 -8.24
C ILE A 71 2.76 12.52 -7.79
N SER A 72 2.60 12.30 -6.49
CA SER A 72 1.50 11.48 -5.95
C SER A 72 0.13 12.04 -6.35
N SER A 73 -0.08 13.36 -6.20
CA SER A 73 -1.33 14.00 -6.61
C SER A 73 -1.63 13.84 -8.11
N TYR A 74 -0.61 13.96 -8.96
CA TYR A 74 -0.77 13.73 -10.40
C TYR A 74 -1.12 12.27 -10.71
N LEU A 75 -0.39 11.32 -10.13
CA LEU A 75 -0.66 9.89 -10.33
C LEU A 75 -2.04 9.51 -9.80
N TRP A 76 -2.48 10.10 -8.69
CA TRP A 76 -3.82 9.89 -8.14
C TRP A 76 -4.90 10.42 -9.09
N LEU A 77 -4.74 11.61 -9.65
CA LEU A 77 -5.66 12.14 -10.66
C LEU A 77 -5.74 11.20 -11.86
N ARG A 78 -4.59 10.75 -12.37
CA ARG A 78 -4.52 9.83 -13.50
C ARG A 78 -5.14 8.46 -13.20
N ALA A 79 -4.99 7.97 -11.98
CA ALA A 79 -5.60 6.73 -11.51
C ALA A 79 -7.13 6.84 -11.51
N ASN A 80 -7.67 7.98 -11.06
CA ASN A 80 -9.12 8.24 -11.09
C ASN A 80 -9.66 8.31 -12.52
N GLU A 81 -8.95 8.98 -13.44
CA GLU A 81 -9.30 8.99 -14.87
C GLU A 81 -9.30 7.57 -15.46
N ALA A 82 -8.23 6.80 -15.19
CA ALA A 82 -8.15 5.40 -15.62
C ALA A 82 -9.32 4.56 -15.05
N GLN A 83 -9.75 4.82 -13.82
CA GLN A 83 -10.91 4.17 -13.22
C GLN A 83 -12.20 4.49 -13.98
N LEU A 84 -12.45 5.76 -14.28
CA LEU A 84 -13.64 6.22 -15.01
C LEU A 84 -13.70 5.62 -16.42
N GLU A 85 -12.55 5.47 -17.07
CA GLU A 85 -12.40 4.85 -18.38
C GLU A 85 -12.35 3.31 -18.34
N LYS A 86 -12.52 2.69 -17.17
CA LYS A 86 -12.47 1.24 -16.95
C LYS A 86 -11.12 0.59 -17.29
N ARG A 87 -10.04 1.37 -17.30
CA ARG A 87 -8.65 0.89 -17.44
C ARG A 87 -8.10 0.42 -16.09
N TYR A 88 -8.67 -0.66 -15.56
CA TYR A 88 -8.39 -1.11 -14.19
C TYR A 88 -6.94 -1.54 -13.93
N GLN A 89 -6.25 -2.11 -14.93
CA GLN A 89 -4.84 -2.49 -14.80
C GLN A 89 -3.95 -1.26 -14.58
N GLU A 90 -4.17 -0.21 -15.37
CA GLU A 90 -3.45 1.05 -15.23
C GLU A 90 -3.80 1.75 -13.91
N GLN A 91 -5.09 1.79 -13.56
CA GLN A 91 -5.54 2.34 -12.28
C GLN A 91 -4.85 1.65 -11.09
N MET A 92 -4.71 0.32 -11.14
CA MET A 92 -4.05 -0.46 -10.09
C MET A 92 -2.55 -0.13 -9.99
N GLN A 93 -1.86 -0.06 -11.13
CA GLN A 93 -0.44 0.26 -11.18
C GLN A 93 -0.17 1.68 -10.66
N LEU A 94 -0.96 2.66 -11.08
CA LEU A 94 -0.84 4.04 -10.60
C LEU A 94 -1.11 4.13 -9.10
N SER A 95 -2.14 3.44 -8.59
CA SER A 95 -2.48 3.42 -7.16
C SER A 95 -1.39 2.75 -6.31
N GLN A 96 -0.71 1.73 -6.85
CA GLN A 96 0.46 1.12 -6.22
C GLN A 96 1.60 2.13 -6.09
N TRP A 97 1.93 2.86 -7.16
CA TRP A 97 2.96 3.90 -7.09
C TRP A 97 2.59 5.02 -6.11
N VAL A 98 1.33 5.45 -6.07
CA VAL A 98 0.88 6.43 -5.05
C VAL A 98 1.08 5.87 -3.63
N SER A 99 0.72 4.62 -3.38
CA SER A 99 0.90 3.99 -2.06
C SER A 99 2.37 3.92 -1.66
N GLN A 100 3.26 3.61 -2.61
CA GLN A 100 4.70 3.62 -2.37
C GLN A 100 5.27 5.04 -2.17
N LEU A 101 4.71 6.03 -2.86
CA LEU A 101 5.09 7.44 -2.70
C LEU A 101 4.60 8.05 -1.39
N GLN A 102 3.47 7.59 -0.86
CA GLN A 102 2.81 8.14 0.33
C GLN A 102 2.33 7.03 1.27
N PRO A 103 3.23 6.20 1.83
CA PRO A 103 2.84 5.06 2.66
C PRO A 103 2.10 5.45 3.94
N ASN A 104 2.39 6.63 4.48
CA ASN A 104 1.80 7.10 5.74
C ASN A 104 0.43 7.78 5.54
N VAL A 105 -0.12 7.76 4.32
CA VAL A 105 -1.43 8.34 4.02
C VAL A 105 -2.44 7.18 4.01
N PRO A 106 -3.23 6.94 5.07
CA PRO A 106 -4.02 5.72 5.19
C PRO A 106 -5.07 5.55 4.09
N THR A 107 -5.56 6.66 3.53
CA THR A 107 -6.54 6.64 2.45
C THR A 107 -6.02 6.01 1.16
N VAL A 108 -4.70 5.99 0.90
CA VAL A 108 -4.16 5.35 -0.32
C VAL A 108 -4.35 3.83 -0.27
N TRP A 109 -4.14 3.23 0.90
CA TRP A 109 -4.33 1.80 1.13
C TRP A 109 -5.81 1.43 1.13
N ALA A 110 -6.63 2.19 1.87
CA ALA A 110 -8.07 2.01 1.94
C ALA A 110 -8.73 2.05 0.56
N ASN A 111 -8.47 3.09 -0.24
CA ASN A 111 -9.05 3.23 -1.58
C ASN A 111 -8.57 2.14 -2.54
N ARG A 112 -7.30 1.75 -2.48
CA ARG A 112 -6.75 0.68 -3.34
C ARG A 112 -7.37 -0.67 -2.99
N ALA A 113 -7.49 -1.00 -1.70
CA ALA A 113 -8.14 -2.22 -1.23
C ALA A 113 -9.63 -2.27 -1.58
N TRP A 114 -10.36 -1.16 -1.37
CA TRP A 114 -11.75 -1.03 -1.78
C TRP A 114 -11.92 -1.22 -3.29
N ASN A 115 -11.06 -0.61 -4.10
CA ASN A 115 -11.11 -0.78 -5.55
C ASN A 115 -10.96 -2.24 -5.98
N MET A 116 -10.01 -2.99 -5.39
CA MET A 116 -9.86 -4.42 -5.68
C MET A 116 -11.10 -5.20 -5.23
N ALA A 117 -11.50 -5.05 -3.97
CA ALA A 117 -12.55 -5.85 -3.37
C ALA A 117 -13.95 -5.53 -3.94
N TYR A 118 -14.26 -4.29 -4.29
CA TYR A 118 -15.61 -3.87 -4.69
C TYR A 118 -15.75 -3.46 -6.15
N ASN A 119 -14.77 -2.76 -6.72
CA ASN A 119 -14.93 -2.18 -8.06
C ASN A 119 -14.42 -3.11 -9.15
N ILE A 120 -13.26 -3.74 -8.94
CA ILE A 120 -12.60 -4.59 -9.92
C ILE A 120 -13.15 -6.01 -9.85
N SER A 121 -13.26 -6.60 -8.65
CA SER A 121 -13.77 -7.98 -8.50
C SER A 121 -15.09 -8.17 -9.25
N VAL A 122 -16.08 -7.30 -9.06
CA VAL A 122 -17.42 -7.42 -9.66
C VAL A 122 -17.45 -7.27 -11.19
N LYS A 123 -16.33 -6.94 -11.85
CA LYS A 123 -16.23 -6.92 -13.31
C LYS A 123 -15.97 -8.30 -13.90
N TYR A 124 -15.58 -9.25 -13.07
CA TYR A 124 -15.29 -10.62 -13.49
C TYR A 124 -16.50 -11.53 -13.20
N PRO A 125 -16.85 -12.42 -14.15
CA PRO A 125 -17.98 -13.32 -13.99
C PRO A 125 -17.66 -14.56 -13.13
N ASP A 126 -16.38 -14.88 -12.94
CA ASP A 126 -15.92 -16.09 -12.27
C ASP A 126 -15.55 -15.83 -10.79
N GLY A 127 -15.99 -16.73 -9.91
CA GLY A 127 -15.71 -16.63 -8.47
C GLY A 127 -14.22 -16.66 -8.11
N GLU A 128 -13.40 -17.35 -8.90
CA GLU A 128 -11.95 -17.47 -8.68
C GLU A 128 -11.23 -16.14 -8.86
N THR A 129 -11.37 -15.49 -10.02
CA THR A 129 -10.76 -14.17 -10.24
C THR A 129 -11.32 -13.12 -9.28
N ARG A 130 -12.63 -13.18 -8.98
CA ARG A 130 -13.24 -12.30 -7.96
C ARG A 130 -12.58 -12.46 -6.60
N TRP A 131 -12.43 -13.71 -6.15
CA TRP A 131 -11.82 -14.02 -4.87
C TRP A 131 -10.36 -13.57 -4.81
N MET A 132 -9.59 -13.74 -5.90
CA MET A 132 -8.22 -13.22 -5.99
C MET A 132 -8.17 -11.73 -5.63
N TYR A 133 -8.98 -10.88 -6.27
CA TYR A 133 -8.99 -9.44 -5.95
C TYR A 133 -9.49 -9.12 -4.54
N VAL A 134 -10.49 -9.85 -4.04
CA VAL A 134 -10.97 -9.68 -2.65
C VAL A 134 -9.86 -10.03 -1.65
N GLN A 135 -9.17 -11.15 -1.87
CA GLN A 135 -8.05 -11.60 -1.05
C GLN A 135 -6.86 -10.63 -1.12
N GLU A 136 -6.55 -10.10 -2.30
CA GLU A 136 -5.51 -9.06 -2.45
C GLU A 136 -5.88 -7.77 -1.71
N GLY A 137 -7.16 -7.37 -1.67
CA GLY A 137 -7.62 -6.26 -0.84
C GLY A 137 -7.43 -6.49 0.65
N ILE A 138 -7.71 -7.71 1.13
CA ILE A 138 -7.48 -8.12 2.52
C ILE A 138 -5.98 -8.11 2.83
N ARG A 139 -5.15 -8.77 2.01
CA ARG A 139 -3.70 -8.82 2.18
C ARG A 139 -3.07 -7.44 2.17
N LEU A 140 -3.49 -6.57 1.24
CA LEU A 140 -2.98 -5.20 1.17
C LEU A 140 -3.19 -4.44 2.48
N LEU A 141 -4.39 -4.48 3.06
CA LEU A 141 -4.67 -3.76 4.31
C LEU A 141 -3.94 -4.40 5.49
N ARG A 142 -3.94 -5.74 5.57
CA ARG A 142 -3.32 -6.49 6.66
C ARG A 142 -1.80 -6.37 6.68
N ASP A 143 -1.15 -6.57 5.53
CA ASP A 143 0.30 -6.73 5.43
C ASP A 143 1.02 -5.40 5.20
N GLU A 144 0.40 -4.47 4.46
CA GLU A 144 0.97 -3.16 4.15
C GLU A 144 0.24 -2.03 4.91
N GLY A 145 -1.09 -1.98 4.87
CA GLY A 145 -1.88 -0.93 5.51
C GLY A 145 -1.62 -0.81 7.02
N ILE A 146 -1.70 -1.91 7.76
CA ILE A 146 -1.42 -1.94 9.20
C ILE A 146 0.06 -1.65 9.47
N ARG A 147 0.97 -2.16 8.63
CA ARG A 147 2.41 -1.91 8.78
C ARG A 147 2.73 -0.41 8.70
N TYR A 148 2.24 0.28 7.68
CA TYR A 148 2.57 1.70 7.47
C TYR A 148 1.68 2.66 8.29
N CYS A 149 0.45 2.26 8.57
CA CYS A 149 -0.55 3.07 9.26
C CYS A 149 -1.15 2.34 10.48
N PRO A 150 -0.35 1.90 11.45
CA PRO A 150 -0.79 1.00 12.53
C PRO A 150 -1.79 1.63 13.50
N GLN A 151 -1.83 2.96 13.61
CA GLN A 151 -2.71 3.69 14.53
C GLN A 151 -3.93 4.29 13.81
N GLU A 152 -4.06 4.07 12.50
CA GLU A 152 -5.10 4.72 11.69
C GLU A 152 -6.38 3.87 11.68
N PRO A 153 -7.49 4.33 12.31
CA PRO A 153 -8.69 3.53 12.48
C PRO A 153 -9.32 3.10 11.15
N ILE A 154 -9.16 3.91 10.10
CA ILE A 154 -9.71 3.62 8.77
C ILE A 154 -9.17 2.32 8.18
N ILE A 155 -7.91 1.95 8.46
CA ILE A 155 -7.33 0.70 7.93
C ILE A 155 -8.06 -0.51 8.51
N TYR A 156 -8.27 -0.51 9.83
CA TYR A 156 -8.98 -1.58 10.52
C TYR A 156 -10.46 -1.61 10.16
N HIS A 157 -11.08 -0.43 10.00
CA HIS A 157 -12.46 -0.31 9.54
C HIS A 157 -12.61 -0.97 8.16
N GLU A 158 -11.79 -0.60 7.17
CA GLU A 158 -11.88 -1.15 5.82
C GLU A 158 -11.60 -2.65 5.78
N LEU A 159 -10.60 -3.11 6.54
CA LEU A 159 -10.29 -4.54 6.63
C LEU A 159 -11.49 -5.32 7.21
N SER A 160 -12.06 -4.80 8.31
CA SER A 160 -13.23 -5.38 8.95
C SER A 160 -14.46 -5.35 8.03
N TRP A 161 -14.63 -4.26 7.27
CA TRP A 161 -15.73 -4.08 6.33
C TRP A 161 -15.66 -5.08 5.18
N ILE A 162 -14.47 -5.33 4.61
CA ILE A 162 -14.30 -6.38 3.58
C ILE A 162 -14.70 -7.75 4.15
N PHE A 163 -14.25 -8.10 5.35
CA PHE A 163 -14.64 -9.36 5.99
C PHE A 163 -16.14 -9.44 6.26
N GLN A 164 -16.72 -8.42 6.90
CA GLN A 164 -18.13 -8.42 7.30
C GLN A 164 -19.05 -8.36 6.07
N HIS A 165 -18.86 -7.38 5.21
CA HIS A 165 -19.78 -7.04 4.14
C HIS A 165 -19.49 -7.85 2.87
N LYS A 166 -18.24 -7.85 2.37
CA LYS A 166 -17.91 -8.51 1.09
C LYS A 166 -17.89 -10.03 1.22
N VAL A 167 -17.28 -10.57 2.29
CA VAL A 167 -17.14 -12.02 2.50
C VAL A 167 -18.30 -12.58 3.34
N GLY A 168 -18.63 -11.93 4.45
CA GLY A 168 -19.58 -12.44 5.46
C GLY A 168 -21.05 -12.29 5.07
N HIS A 169 -21.43 -11.25 4.34
CA HIS A 169 -22.83 -11.00 3.96
C HIS A 169 -23.29 -11.89 2.79
N ASN A 170 -24.50 -11.64 2.29
CA ASN A 170 -25.11 -12.29 1.12
C ASN A 170 -25.43 -11.31 -0.03
N MET A 171 -24.86 -10.09 -0.01
CA MET A 171 -25.14 -9.06 -1.03
C MET A 171 -24.36 -9.27 -2.33
N ASP A 172 -23.20 -9.94 -2.27
CA ASP A 172 -22.45 -10.32 -3.46
C ASP A 172 -22.95 -11.67 -3.99
N ASP A 173 -23.20 -11.76 -5.29
CA ASP A 173 -23.62 -12.95 -6.01
C ASP A 173 -22.68 -14.16 -5.81
N HIS A 174 -21.40 -13.91 -5.55
CA HIS A 174 -20.38 -14.93 -5.31
C HIS A 174 -20.04 -15.13 -3.82
N HIS A 175 -20.81 -14.56 -2.89
CA HIS A 175 -20.49 -14.59 -1.45
C HIS A 175 -20.26 -16.00 -0.88
N ARG A 176 -21.00 -17.02 -1.34
CA ARG A 176 -20.82 -18.41 -0.89
C ARG A 176 -19.46 -18.96 -1.30
N PHE A 177 -18.97 -18.56 -2.48
CA PHE A 177 -17.65 -18.94 -2.95
C PHE A 177 -16.57 -18.35 -2.05
N TYR A 178 -16.66 -17.05 -1.72
CA TYR A 178 -15.70 -16.39 -0.83
C TYR A 178 -15.65 -17.05 0.56
N LYS A 179 -16.81 -17.34 1.15
CA LYS A 179 -16.89 -18.04 2.45
C LYS A 179 -16.20 -19.40 2.41
N ARG A 180 -16.39 -20.16 1.33
CA ARG A 180 -15.74 -21.46 1.15
C ARG A 180 -14.23 -21.32 1.00
N GLN A 181 -13.76 -20.37 0.20
CA GLN A 181 -12.32 -20.13 0.04
C GLN A 181 -11.68 -19.68 1.36
N TRP A 182 -12.32 -18.74 2.07
CA TRP A 182 -11.86 -18.30 3.37
C TRP A 182 -11.80 -19.45 4.39
N MET A 183 -12.84 -20.27 4.45
CA MET A 183 -12.87 -21.46 5.30
C MET A 183 -11.73 -22.42 4.96
N ASN A 184 -11.47 -22.68 3.68
CA ASN A 184 -10.37 -23.55 3.25
C ASN A 184 -9.00 -22.98 3.67
N ASN A 185 -8.76 -21.69 3.43
CA ASN A 185 -7.53 -21.01 3.82
C ASN A 185 -7.32 -21.10 5.34
N MET A 186 -8.34 -20.77 6.13
CA MET A 186 -8.25 -20.86 7.59
C MET A 186 -8.07 -22.30 8.07
N THR A 187 -8.69 -23.28 7.43
CA THR A 187 -8.53 -24.70 7.80
C THR A 187 -7.09 -25.15 7.59
N ALA A 188 -6.45 -24.76 6.49
CA ALA A 188 -5.05 -25.08 6.20
C ALA A 188 -4.07 -24.43 7.20
N VAL A 189 -4.42 -23.26 7.71
CA VAL A 189 -3.64 -22.62 8.78
C VAL A 189 -3.86 -23.33 10.11
N LEU A 190 -5.11 -23.61 10.49
CA LEU A 190 -5.47 -24.06 11.83
C LEU A 190 -5.17 -25.56 12.08
N TRP A 191 -5.18 -26.38 11.02
CA TRP A 191 -4.89 -27.82 11.10
C TRP A 191 -3.95 -28.26 9.98
N ALA A 192 -3.12 -29.28 10.24
CA ALA A 192 -2.22 -29.84 9.22
C ALA A 192 -3.02 -30.56 8.13
N THR A 193 -4.08 -31.26 8.53
CA THR A 193 -4.99 -31.96 7.63
C THR A 193 -6.46 -31.74 8.01
N PRO A 194 -7.40 -31.92 7.06
CA PRO A 194 -8.83 -31.94 7.38
C PRO A 194 -9.24 -33.07 8.35
N GLU A 195 -8.42 -34.10 8.51
CA GLU A 195 -8.61 -35.17 9.51
C GLU A 195 -8.35 -34.67 10.91
N ASP A 196 -7.29 -33.88 11.11
CA ASP A 196 -6.97 -33.28 12.41
C ASP A 196 -8.08 -32.33 12.87
N ALA A 197 -8.67 -31.58 11.94
CA ALA A 197 -9.85 -30.75 12.22
C ALA A 197 -11.04 -31.58 12.73
N ARG A 198 -11.27 -32.78 12.17
CA ARG A 198 -12.35 -33.67 12.62
C ARG A 198 -12.03 -34.31 13.97
N ASN A 199 -10.80 -34.81 14.14
CA ASN A 199 -10.36 -35.48 15.36
C ASN A 199 -10.37 -34.54 16.57
N SER A 200 -10.12 -33.24 16.34
CA SER A 200 -10.17 -32.18 17.35
C SER A 200 -11.55 -31.55 17.54
N ASN A 201 -12.61 -32.06 16.89
CA ASN A 201 -13.94 -31.44 16.86
C ASN A 201 -13.94 -29.96 16.46
N GLY A 202 -13.02 -29.56 15.58
CA GLY A 202 -12.88 -28.19 15.11
C GLY A 202 -12.23 -27.24 16.12
N VAL A 203 -11.52 -27.75 17.12
CA VAL A 203 -10.72 -26.93 18.05
C VAL A 203 -9.25 -26.88 17.57
N PRO A 204 -8.72 -25.70 17.19
CA PRO A 204 -7.31 -25.56 16.82
C PRO A 204 -6.38 -25.73 18.02
N ASN A 205 -5.17 -26.25 17.77
CA ASN A 205 -4.10 -26.26 18.78
C ASN A 205 -3.44 -24.87 18.87
N PHE A 206 -4.02 -23.96 19.64
CA PHE A 206 -3.52 -22.59 19.74
C PHE A 206 -2.09 -22.49 20.31
N ASP A 207 -1.71 -23.38 21.23
CA ASP A 207 -0.36 -23.35 21.82
C ASP A 207 0.71 -23.61 20.76
N GLU A 208 0.46 -24.55 19.86
CA GLU A 208 1.31 -24.87 18.70
C GLU A 208 1.35 -23.73 17.68
N LEU A 209 0.22 -23.06 17.43
CA LEU A 209 0.16 -21.93 16.50
C LEU A 209 0.85 -20.67 17.04
N ILE A 210 0.76 -20.42 18.35
CA ILE A 210 1.40 -19.28 19.02
C ILE A 210 2.90 -19.53 19.20
N ASN A 211 3.29 -20.77 19.50
CA ASN A 211 4.68 -21.19 19.68
C ASN A 211 5.02 -22.37 18.75
N PRO A 212 5.31 -22.10 17.46
CA PRO A 212 5.55 -23.14 16.48
C PRO A 212 6.69 -24.07 16.89
N PRO A 213 6.46 -25.39 17.03
CA PRO A 213 7.50 -26.34 17.42
C PRO A 213 8.48 -26.66 16.28
N ASN A 214 8.11 -26.34 15.04
CA ASN A 214 8.89 -26.60 13.83
C ASN A 214 8.58 -25.58 12.72
N GLU A 215 9.38 -25.62 11.65
CA GLU A 215 9.26 -24.69 10.51
C GLU A 215 7.96 -24.89 9.69
N GLU A 216 7.40 -26.10 9.68
CA GLU A 216 6.16 -26.41 8.96
C GLU A 216 4.97 -25.65 9.59
N VAL A 217 4.84 -25.71 10.90
CA VAL A 217 3.83 -24.96 11.66
C VAL A 217 4.09 -23.46 11.55
N ALA A 218 5.35 -23.03 11.65
CA ALA A 218 5.72 -21.62 11.49
C ALA A 218 5.32 -21.09 10.10
N ALA A 219 5.52 -21.89 9.04
CA ALA A 219 5.12 -21.54 7.69
C ALA A 219 3.60 -21.38 7.55
N ARG A 220 2.81 -22.30 8.12
CA ARG A 220 1.34 -22.21 8.13
C ARG A 220 0.84 -20.93 8.79
N VAL A 221 1.42 -20.57 9.94
CA VAL A 221 1.03 -19.36 10.68
C VAL A 221 1.39 -18.09 9.89
N ARG A 222 2.46 -18.09 9.09
CA ARG A 222 2.83 -16.93 8.25
C ARG A 222 1.87 -16.68 7.08
N GLU A 223 0.95 -17.59 6.77
CA GLU A 223 -0.08 -17.36 5.75
C GLU A 223 -1.25 -16.48 6.27
N LEU A 224 -1.33 -16.29 7.59
CA LEU A 224 -2.29 -15.39 8.25
C LEU A 224 -2.01 -13.91 8.02
#